data_AF-A0A957PX16-F1
#
_entry.id   AF-A0A957PX16-F1
#
_cell.length_a   1.000
_cell.length_b   1.000
_cell.length_c   1.000
_cell.angle_alpha   90.00
_cell.angle_beta   90.00
_cell.angle_gamma   90.00
#
_symmetry.space_group_name_H-M   'P 1'
#
loop_
_entity.id
_entity.type
_entity.pdbx_description
1 polymer ?
#
loop_
_entity_poly.entity_id
_entity_poly.type
_entity_poly.pdbx_seq_one_letter_code
_entity_poly.pdbx_strand_id
1 'polypeptide(L)' 'MTGSTTVTWTAGDSDGDGDSLRYLVEYSSDNGATWSILATGLTETSLQVD' A
#
# COMPACT_ATOMS: atom_id res chain seq x y z
N MET A 1 -8.23 -6.24 -21.81
CA MET A 1 -7.93 -4.86 -21.39
C MET A 1 -6.81 -4.96 -20.37
N THR A 2 -5.69 -4.28 -20.59
CA THR A 2 -4.65 -4.10 -19.57
C THR A 2 -4.80 -2.68 -19.06
N GLY A 3 -4.91 -2.49 -17.75
CA GLY A 3 -5.06 -1.17 -17.15
C GLY A 3 -4.15 -1.08 -15.96
N SER A 4 -3.10 -0.25 -16.06
CA SER A 4 -2.18 -0.02 -14.95
C SER A 4 -2.59 1.24 -14.18
N THR A 5 -2.44 1.20 -12.86
CA THR A 5 -2.66 2.33 -11.97
C THR A 5 -1.59 2.41 -10.90
N THR A 6 -1.25 3.61 -10.47
CA THR A 6 -0.30 3.84 -9.37
C THR A 6 -1.05 4.32 -8.15
N VAL A 7 -0.89 3.60 -7.04
CA VAL A 7 -1.34 3.99 -5.71
C VAL A 7 -0.18 4.67 -5.00
N THR A 8 -0.40 5.87 -4.46
CA THR A 8 0.59 6.60 -3.65
C THR A 8 -0.03 6.97 -2.30
N TRP A 9 0.80 7.00 -1.26
CA TRP A 9 0.39 7.42 0.07
C TRP A 9 1.50 8.22 0.76
N THR A 10 1.15 8.91 1.85
CA THR A 10 2.10 9.57 2.74
C THR A 10 2.09 8.84 4.06
N ALA A 11 3.26 8.43 4.52
CA ALA A 11 3.48 7.85 5.83
C ALA A 11 4.83 8.32 6.35
N GLY A 12 4.94 8.43 7.67
CA GLY A 12 6.16 8.81 8.35
C GLY A 12 6.12 8.27 9.76
N ASP A 13 7.28 7.98 10.30
CA ASP A 13 7.41 7.68 11.72
C ASP A 13 7.18 8.97 12.53
N SER A 14 6.36 8.84 13.58
CA SER A 14 5.82 9.95 14.36
C SER A 14 6.66 10.32 15.57
N ASP A 15 7.48 9.40 16.07
CA ASP A 15 8.40 9.69 17.17
C ASP A 15 9.73 10.29 16.67
N GLY A 16 9.98 10.19 15.36
CA GLY A 16 11.07 10.87 14.67
C GLY A 16 12.41 10.20 14.90
N ASP A 17 12.42 8.97 15.40
CA ASP A 17 13.62 8.18 15.61
C ASP A 17 14.19 7.58 14.32
N GLY A 18 13.39 7.64 13.23
CA GLY A 18 13.81 7.23 11.90
C GLY A 18 13.58 5.75 11.62
N ASP A 19 12.68 5.11 12.39
CA ASP A 19 12.32 3.73 12.18
C ASP A 19 11.82 3.45 10.76
N SER A 20 12.30 2.34 10.20
CA SER A 20 11.91 1.91 8.87
C SER A 20 10.48 1.35 8.89
N LEU A 21 9.56 2.10 8.28
CA LEU A 21 8.19 1.63 8.07
C LEU A 21 8.13 0.51 7.03
N ARG A 22 7.18 -0.41 7.23
CA ARG A 22 6.79 -1.41 6.24
C ARG A 22 5.29 -1.35 6.00
N TYR A 23 4.90 -1.49 4.74
CA TYR A 23 3.51 -1.39 4.32
C TYR A 23 2.98 -2.71 3.76
N LEU A 24 1.73 -2.99 4.11
CA LEU A 24 0.84 -3.96 3.49
C LEU A 24 -0.21 -3.17 2.71
N VAL A 25 -0.38 -3.48 1.43
CA VAL A 25 -1.42 -2.87 0.59
C VAL A 25 -2.46 -3.94 0.27
N GLU A 26 -3.71 -3.65 0.63
CA GLU A 26 -4.85 -4.52 0.38
C GLU A 26 -5.93 -3.78 -0.41
N TYR A 27 -6.70 -4.53 -1.19
CA TYR A 27 -7.80 -4.01 -1.99
C TYR A 27 -9.10 -4.73 -1.68
N SER A 28 -10.17 -3.96 -1.60
CA SER A 28 -11.54 -4.44 -1.49
C SER A 28 -12.40 -3.83 -2.59
N SER A 29 -13.14 -4.67 -3.30
CA SER A 29 -14.15 -4.28 -4.28
C SER A 29 -15.57 -4.33 -3.73
N ASP A 30 -15.75 -4.86 -2.52
CA ASP A 30 -17.04 -5.14 -1.88
C ASP A 30 -17.28 -4.27 -0.65
N ASN A 31 -16.82 -3.02 -0.72
CA ASN A 31 -17.05 -1.99 0.29
C ASN A 31 -16.46 -2.36 1.67
N GLY A 32 -15.36 -3.13 1.68
CA GLY A 32 -14.59 -3.53 2.85
C GLY A 32 -15.00 -4.86 3.48
N ALA A 33 -15.89 -5.63 2.85
CA ALA A 33 -16.33 -6.92 3.40
C ALA A 33 -15.25 -8.02 3.23
N THR A 34 -14.50 -8.01 2.13
CA THR A 34 -13.34 -8.87 1.89
C THR A 34 -12.17 -8.07 1.32
N TRP A 35 -10.96 -8.57 1.57
CA TRP A 35 -9.72 -7.92 1.18
C TRP A 35 -8.78 -8.91 0.50
N SER A 36 -8.14 -8.46 -0.57
CA SER A 36 -7.08 -9.17 -1.27
C SER A 36 -5.77 -8.44 -1.07
N ILE A 37 -4.73 -9.18 -0.69
CA ILE A 37 -3.37 -8.64 -0.56
C ILE A 37 -2.82 -8.34 -1.95
N LEU A 38 -2.43 -7.08 -2.17
CA LEU A 38 -1.74 -6.65 -3.39
C LEU A 38 -0.22 -6.69 -3.21
N ALA A 39 0.28 -6.29 -2.05
CA ALA A 39 1.71 -6.30 -1.75
C ALA A 39 1.97 -6.35 -0.23
N THR A 40 3.11 -6.91 0.15
CA THR A 40 3.55 -6.99 1.56
C THR A 40 4.99 -6.49 1.69
N GLY A 41 5.33 -5.96 2.87
CA GLY A 41 6.71 -5.61 3.21
C GLY A 41 7.31 -4.48 2.39
N LEU A 42 6.48 -3.63 1.77
CA LEU A 42 6.95 -2.48 1.01
C LEU A 42 7.64 -1.47 1.93
N THR A 43 8.73 -0.88 1.48
CA THR A 43 9.38 0.27 2.14
C THR A 43 9.11 1.58 1.42
N GLU A 44 8.72 1.50 0.14
CA GLU A 44 8.29 2.64 -0.67
C GLU A 44 6.87 3.07 -0.32
N THR A 45 6.52 4.31 -0.65
CA THR A 45 5.16 4.85 -0.48
C THR A 45 4.36 4.90 -1.78
N SER A 46 4.68 4.00 -2.71
CA SER A 46 3.94 3.81 -3.96
C SER A 46 3.91 2.36 -4.41
N LEU A 47 2.85 1.98 -5.12
CA LEU A 47 2.67 0.65 -5.73
C LEU A 47 2.01 0.81 -7.10
N GLN A 48 2.62 0.23 -8.14
CA GLN A 48 1.96 0.04 -9.44
C GLN A 48 1.17 -1.27 -9.42
N VAL A 49 -0.07 -1.22 -9.89
CA VAL A 49 -0.99 -2.35 -10.00
C VAL A 49 -1.41 -2.47 -11.47
N ASP A 50 -1.35 -3.66 -12.04
CA ASP A 50 -1.62 -3.94 -13.46
C ASP A 50 -2.92 -4.72 -13.72
#